data_AF-A0A947B0W0-F1
#
_entry.id   AF-A0A947B0W0-F1
#
_cell.length_a   1.000
_cell.length_b   1.000
_cell.length_c   1.000
_cell.angle_alpha   90.00
_cell.angle_beta   90.00
_cell.angle_gamma   90.00
#
_symmetry.space_group_name_H-M   'P 1'
#
loop_
_entity.id
_entity.type
_entity.pdbx_description
1 polymer ?
#
loop_
_entity_poly.entity_id
_entity_poly.type
_entity_poly.pdbx_seq_one_letter_code
_entity_poly.pdbx_strand_id
1 'polypeptide(L)'
;MDLLQKIKSDRAQSKKKRPFKRTLFDKVSGLVRTYSLEVSFLSRLEIPEDYLSEAKVEFVTLRKKRLMEFPLFSLVAEKEYRLTTAIMSKVNNPYLEFAQSPDEIAISKTLFDLNPYLGAETLARCHFETLLLCERAKKEMKNLVKQARNSQRKKGAGSEKEFVGDGGSLPDSLEKRIEQLQSFVARVDDIVKSH
;
A
#
# COMPACT_ATOMS: atom_id res chain seq x y z
N MET A 1 -20.15 10.88 44.29
CA MET A 1 -20.31 11.31 42.89
C MET A 1 -21.80 11.31 42.57
N ASP A 2 -22.38 12.47 42.30
CA ASP A 2 -23.82 12.66 42.10
C ASP A 2 -24.23 12.28 40.66
N LEU A 3 -25.23 11.40 40.53
CA LEU A 3 -25.72 10.84 39.25
C LEU A 3 -26.13 11.96 38.27
N LEU A 4 -26.68 13.05 38.81
CA LEU A 4 -27.07 14.24 38.06
C LEU A 4 -25.89 14.94 37.37
N GLN A 5 -24.72 14.97 38.01
CA GLN A 5 -23.53 15.57 37.41
C GLN A 5 -23.01 14.74 36.24
N LYS A 6 -23.04 13.40 36.36
CA LYS A 6 -22.64 12.49 35.29
C LYS A 6 -23.54 12.60 34.05
N ILE A 7 -24.86 12.68 34.26
CA ILE A 7 -25.81 12.87 33.15
C ILE A 7 -25.61 14.24 32.46
N LYS A 8 -25.31 15.30 33.23
CA LYS A 8 -25.01 16.62 32.67
C LYS A 8 -23.69 16.64 31.88
N SER A 9 -22.64 15.99 32.37
CA SER A 9 -21.36 15.88 31.66
C SER A 9 -21.47 15.08 30.37
N ASP A 10 -22.22 13.97 30.38
CA ASP A 10 -22.40 13.11 29.20
C ASP A 10 -23.20 13.83 28.12
N ARG A 11 -24.25 14.58 28.50
CA ARG A 11 -25.00 15.45 27.59
C ARG A 11 -24.17 16.60 27.04
N ALA A 12 -23.28 17.18 27.86
CA ALA A 12 -22.37 18.24 27.41
C ALA A 12 -21.33 17.69 26.42
N GLN A 13 -20.81 16.48 26.65
CA GLN A 13 -19.91 15.80 25.72
C GLN A 13 -20.63 15.39 24.43
N SER A 14 -21.87 14.92 24.49
CA SER A 14 -22.63 14.54 23.27
C SER A 14 -23.03 15.75 22.43
N LYS A 15 -23.25 16.92 23.06
CA LYS A 15 -23.49 18.20 22.36
C LYS A 15 -22.24 18.81 21.72
N LYS A 16 -21.03 18.34 22.08
CA LYS A 16 -19.82 18.76 21.36
C LYS A 16 -19.88 18.18 19.95
N LYS A 17 -20.10 19.07 18.97
CA LYS A 17 -20.10 18.71 17.55
C LYS A 17 -18.74 18.07 17.22
N ARG A 18 -18.76 16.82 16.78
CA ARG A 18 -17.56 16.16 16.25
C ARG A 18 -17.18 16.86 14.94
N PRO A 19 -15.87 17.00 14.64
CA PRO A 19 -15.46 17.52 13.35
C PRO A 19 -16.04 16.61 12.25
N PHE A 20 -16.61 17.25 11.23
CA PHE A 20 -17.17 16.53 10.09
C PHE A 20 -16.06 15.75 9.38
N LYS A 21 -16.24 14.44 9.26
CA LYS A 21 -15.29 13.56 8.56
C LYS A 21 -15.81 13.28 7.17
N ARG A 22 -14.93 13.42 6.18
CA ARG A 22 -15.23 13.08 4.79
C ARG A 22 -15.47 11.58 4.69
N THR A 23 -16.48 11.20 3.93
CA THR A 23 -16.81 9.79 3.68
C THR A 23 -15.92 9.22 2.58
N LEU A 24 -15.90 7.89 2.43
CA LEU A 24 -15.27 7.24 1.29
C LEU A 24 -15.86 7.73 -0.04
N PHE A 25 -17.19 7.94 -0.07
CA PHE A 25 -17.87 8.51 -1.22
C PHE A 25 -17.29 9.87 -1.59
N ASP A 26 -17.06 10.75 -0.60
CA ASP A 26 -16.51 12.10 -0.86
C ASP A 26 -15.10 12.09 -1.44
N LYS A 27 -14.30 11.10 -1.07
CA LYS A 27 -12.95 10.94 -1.61
C LYS A 27 -13.00 10.43 -3.04
N VAL A 28 -13.74 9.35 -3.28
CA VAL A 28 -13.83 8.72 -4.62
C VAL A 28 -14.51 9.65 -5.62
N SER A 29 -15.59 10.33 -5.23
CA SER A 29 -16.25 11.33 -6.08
C SER A 29 -15.32 12.50 -6.42
N GLY A 30 -14.51 12.95 -5.45
CA GLY A 30 -13.48 13.97 -5.65
C GLY A 30 -12.46 13.52 -6.70
N LEU A 31 -11.99 12.28 -6.63
CA LEU A 31 -11.10 11.70 -7.65
C LEU A 31 -11.76 11.62 -9.02
N VAL A 32 -13.00 11.14 -9.09
CA VAL A 32 -13.76 11.07 -10.34
C VAL A 32 -13.84 12.45 -11.01
N ARG A 33 -14.15 13.49 -10.24
CA ARG A 33 -14.27 14.86 -10.75
C ARG A 33 -12.93 15.49 -11.12
N THR A 34 -11.94 15.39 -10.23
CA THR A 34 -10.64 16.03 -10.43
C THR A 34 -9.89 15.45 -11.62
N TYR A 35 -10.03 14.14 -11.86
CA TYR A 35 -9.36 13.46 -12.97
C TYR A 35 -10.28 13.20 -14.16
N SER A 36 -11.50 13.75 -14.16
CA SER A 36 -12.51 13.56 -15.20
C SER A 36 -12.67 12.08 -15.60
N LEU A 37 -12.78 11.21 -14.60
CA LEU A 37 -12.85 9.76 -14.84
C LEU A 37 -14.13 9.39 -15.58
N GLU A 38 -13.99 8.50 -16.54
CA GLU A 38 -15.08 7.98 -17.34
C GLU A 38 -15.41 6.52 -16.97
N VAL A 39 -16.53 6.02 -17.47
CA VAL A 39 -16.97 4.63 -17.25
C VAL A 39 -15.93 3.61 -17.73
N SER A 40 -15.16 3.95 -18.77
CA SER A 40 -14.03 3.14 -19.28
C SER A 40 -12.96 2.84 -18.22
N PHE A 41 -12.83 3.69 -17.19
CA PHE A 41 -11.93 3.46 -16.06
C PHE A 41 -12.27 2.15 -15.31
N LEU A 42 -13.54 1.74 -15.29
CA LEU A 42 -13.94 0.50 -14.62
C LEU A 42 -13.29 -0.74 -15.24
N SER A 43 -13.03 -0.74 -16.55
CA SER A 43 -12.35 -1.84 -17.23
C SER A 43 -10.89 -1.96 -16.80
N ARG A 44 -10.25 -0.82 -16.47
CA ARG A 44 -8.90 -0.79 -15.92
C ARG A 44 -8.81 -1.47 -14.55
N LEU A 45 -9.89 -1.44 -13.78
CA LEU A 45 -9.99 -2.11 -12.47
C LEU A 45 -10.22 -3.63 -12.57
N GLU A 46 -10.49 -4.17 -13.76
CA GLU A 46 -10.68 -5.63 -13.97
C GLU A 46 -9.35 -6.35 -14.20
N ILE A 47 -8.41 -5.65 -14.81
CA ILE A 47 -7.09 -6.17 -15.11
C ILE A 47 -6.24 -5.91 -13.88
N PRO A 48 -5.77 -6.95 -13.17
CA PRO A 48 -4.76 -6.76 -12.14
C PRO A 48 -3.57 -6.11 -12.83
N GLU A 49 -3.28 -4.85 -12.51
CA GLU A 49 -2.23 -4.11 -13.19
C GLU A 49 -0.87 -4.71 -12.82
N ASP A 50 -0.40 -5.59 -13.71
CA ASP A 50 0.84 -6.35 -13.59
C ASP A 50 2.04 -5.61 -14.21
N TYR A 51 1.86 -4.37 -14.68
CA TYR A 51 2.93 -3.56 -15.28
C TYR A 51 4.10 -3.31 -14.32
N LEU A 52 3.87 -3.40 -13.01
CA LEU A 52 4.92 -3.31 -11.98
C LEU A 52 5.65 -4.62 -11.73
N SER A 53 5.22 -5.73 -12.33
CA SER A 53 5.89 -7.03 -12.16
C SER A 53 7.18 -7.14 -12.97
N GLU A 54 7.28 -6.32 -14.02
CA GLU A 54 8.51 -6.10 -14.79
C GLU A 54 9.32 -4.90 -14.28
N ALA A 55 8.72 -4.01 -13.47
CA ALA A 55 9.39 -2.85 -12.92
C ALA A 55 10.49 -3.27 -11.93
N LYS A 56 11.74 -3.18 -12.37
CA LYS A 56 12.89 -3.36 -11.49
C LYS A 56 12.89 -2.26 -10.42
N VAL A 57 12.90 -2.69 -9.16
CA VAL A 57 13.07 -1.84 -7.96
C VAL A 57 14.21 -0.82 -8.10
N GLU A 58 15.22 -1.14 -8.92
CA GLU A 58 16.42 -0.34 -9.22
C GLU A 58 16.15 1.07 -9.75
N PHE A 59 14.98 1.35 -10.36
CA PHE A 59 14.73 2.64 -11.04
C PHE A 59 13.58 3.46 -10.45
N VAL A 60 12.95 3.00 -9.37
CA VAL A 60 11.74 3.66 -8.88
C VAL A 60 12.09 4.83 -7.98
N THR A 61 11.81 6.03 -8.46
CA THR A 61 11.82 7.24 -7.64
C THR A 61 10.70 7.13 -6.61
N LEU A 62 11.06 7.26 -5.33
CA LEU A 62 10.12 7.18 -4.22
C LEU A 62 9.07 8.29 -4.34
N ARG A 63 7.86 7.92 -4.72
CA ARG A 63 6.78 8.87 -4.95
C ARG A 63 6.09 9.17 -3.63
N LYS A 64 6.16 10.44 -3.22
CA LYS A 64 5.35 10.96 -2.11
C LYS A 64 3.93 11.23 -2.59
N LYS A 65 2.98 11.13 -1.67
CA LYS A 65 1.59 11.47 -1.93
C LYS A 65 1.43 12.97 -2.22
N ARG A 66 0.64 13.29 -3.25
CA ARG A 66 0.28 14.67 -3.57
C ARG A 66 -0.91 15.05 -2.71
N LEU A 67 -0.78 16.10 -1.91
CA LEU A 67 -1.88 16.60 -1.11
C LEU A 67 -3.03 17.00 -2.05
N MET A 68 -4.14 16.28 -1.92
CA MET A 68 -5.37 16.56 -2.62
C MET A 68 -6.41 17.01 -1.61
N GLU A 69 -7.01 18.17 -1.86
CA GLU A 69 -8.13 18.65 -1.08
C GLU A 69 -9.43 18.05 -1.62
N PHE A 70 -10.09 17.26 -0.78
CA PHE A 70 -11.40 16.71 -1.09
C PHE A 70 -12.50 17.68 -0.61
N PRO A 71 -13.59 17.82 -1.37
CA PRO A 71 -14.73 18.61 -0.91
C PRO A 71 -15.29 18.03 0.40
N LEU A 72 -15.89 18.88 1.24
CA LEU A 72 -16.57 18.42 2.45
C LEU A 72 -17.87 17.70 2.13
N PHE A 73 -18.54 18.08 1.04
CA PHE A 73 -19.76 17.47 0.55
C PHE A 73 -19.68 17.30 -0.96
N SER A 74 -20.02 16.10 -1.42
CA SER A 74 -20.03 15.78 -2.84
C SER A 74 -21.36 16.11 -3.49
N LEU A 75 -21.42 17.24 -4.18
CA LEU A 75 -22.47 17.54 -5.14
C LEU A 75 -22.01 17.02 -6.50
N VAL A 76 -22.58 15.89 -6.92
CA VAL A 76 -22.18 15.16 -8.14
C VAL A 76 -23.37 15.00 -9.07
N ALA A 77 -23.10 15.01 -10.38
CA ALA A 77 -24.09 14.66 -11.39
C ALA A 77 -24.44 13.17 -11.30
N GLU A 78 -25.59 12.77 -11.87
CA GLU A 78 -26.04 11.37 -11.84
C GLU A 78 -24.99 10.40 -12.42
N LYS A 79 -24.32 10.79 -13.52
CA LYS A 79 -23.26 9.98 -14.14
C LYS A 79 -22.07 9.75 -13.21
N GLU A 80 -21.63 10.80 -12.53
CA GLU A 80 -20.52 10.77 -11.57
C GLU A 80 -20.89 9.94 -10.33
N TYR A 81 -22.13 10.05 -9.85
CA TYR A 81 -22.65 9.24 -8.75
C TYR A 81 -22.61 7.73 -9.08
N ARG A 82 -23.12 7.36 -10.27
CA ARG A 82 -23.12 5.96 -10.73
C ARG A 82 -21.69 5.43 -10.87
N LEU A 83 -20.78 6.23 -11.42
CA LEU A 83 -19.38 5.83 -11.53
C LEU A 83 -18.70 5.68 -10.16
N THR A 84 -18.93 6.62 -9.25
CA THR A 84 -18.38 6.60 -7.89
C THR A 84 -18.82 5.34 -7.13
N THR A 85 -20.12 5.02 -7.16
CA THR A 85 -20.65 3.82 -6.51
C THR A 85 -20.14 2.53 -7.16
N ALA A 86 -20.00 2.50 -8.49
CA ALA A 86 -19.40 1.37 -9.19
C ALA A 86 -17.92 1.15 -8.81
N ILE A 87 -17.10 2.20 -8.73
CA ILE A 87 -15.70 2.12 -8.28
C ILE A 87 -15.66 1.57 -6.85
N MET A 88 -16.44 2.13 -5.93
CA MET A 88 -16.48 1.70 -4.53
C MET A 88 -16.88 0.22 -4.40
N SER A 89 -17.91 -0.22 -5.12
CA SER A 89 -18.38 -1.60 -5.11
C SER A 89 -17.36 -2.58 -5.71
N LYS A 90 -16.63 -2.15 -6.74
CA LYS A 90 -15.69 -3.02 -7.47
C LYS A 90 -14.36 -3.20 -6.73
N VAL A 91 -13.85 -2.12 -6.16
CA VAL A 91 -12.56 -2.09 -5.45
C VAL A 91 -12.71 -2.61 -4.02
N ASN A 92 -13.79 -2.21 -3.35
CA ASN A 92 -14.26 -2.68 -2.05
C ASN A 92 -13.15 -3.17 -1.09
N ASN A 93 -12.21 -2.28 -0.75
CA ASN A 93 -11.15 -2.59 0.21
C ASN A 93 -10.85 -1.37 1.11
N PRO A 94 -10.29 -1.60 2.32
CA PRO A 94 -10.00 -0.53 3.27
C PRO A 94 -8.98 0.51 2.78
N TYR A 95 -8.10 0.16 1.83
CA TYR A 95 -7.07 1.07 1.35
C TYR A 95 -7.62 2.14 0.41
N LEU A 96 -8.78 1.91 -0.20
CA LEU A 96 -9.42 2.90 -1.06
C LEU A 96 -9.65 4.24 -0.35
N GLU A 97 -9.85 4.25 0.97
CA GLU A 97 -9.98 5.47 1.76
C GLU A 97 -8.74 6.39 1.68
N PHE A 98 -7.56 5.83 1.41
CA PHE A 98 -6.32 6.59 1.35
C PHE A 98 -5.91 6.96 -0.07
N ALA A 99 -6.61 6.48 -1.10
CA ALA A 99 -6.27 6.78 -2.49
C ALA A 99 -6.37 8.28 -2.81
N GLN A 100 -5.38 8.81 -3.53
CA GLN A 100 -5.27 10.21 -3.95
C GLN A 100 -5.09 10.38 -5.47
N SER A 101 -5.05 9.27 -6.21
CA SER A 101 -5.00 9.27 -7.67
C SER A 101 -5.76 8.08 -8.25
N PRO A 102 -6.13 8.12 -9.53
CA PRO A 102 -6.75 6.98 -10.21
C PRO A 102 -5.85 5.74 -10.22
N ASP A 103 -4.53 5.93 -10.35
CA ASP A 103 -3.54 4.85 -10.31
C ASP A 103 -3.58 4.16 -8.94
N GLU A 104 -3.70 4.93 -7.84
CA GLU A 104 -3.84 4.36 -6.49
C GLU A 104 -5.14 3.58 -6.31
N ILE A 105 -6.25 4.04 -6.91
CA ILE A 105 -7.50 3.26 -6.90
C ILE A 105 -7.25 1.89 -7.54
N ALA A 106 -6.60 1.88 -8.72
CA ALA A 106 -6.39 0.66 -9.49
C ALA A 106 -5.50 -0.36 -8.78
N ILE A 107 -4.43 0.09 -8.14
CA ILE A 107 -3.48 -0.82 -7.45
C ILE A 107 -3.84 -1.10 -5.97
N SER A 108 -4.83 -0.40 -5.40
CA SER A 108 -5.21 -0.54 -3.98
C SER A 108 -5.54 -1.98 -3.60
N LYS A 109 -6.27 -2.70 -4.46
CA LYS A 109 -6.66 -4.09 -4.25
C LYS A 109 -5.45 -5.01 -4.24
N THR A 110 -4.58 -4.89 -5.24
CA THR A 110 -3.34 -5.68 -5.34
C THR A 110 -2.43 -5.44 -4.14
N LEU A 111 -2.33 -4.20 -3.65
CA LEU A 111 -1.58 -3.88 -2.44
C LEU A 111 -2.19 -4.52 -1.19
N PHE A 112 -3.51 -4.45 -1.05
CA PHE A 112 -4.25 -5.06 0.06
C PHE A 112 -4.10 -6.59 0.09
N ASP A 113 -4.21 -7.24 -1.07
CA ASP A 113 -4.05 -8.69 -1.20
C ASP A 113 -2.62 -9.14 -0.84
N LEU A 114 -1.62 -8.29 -1.10
CA LEU A 114 -0.22 -8.57 -0.77
C LEU A 114 0.08 -8.34 0.72
N ASN A 115 -0.45 -7.28 1.31
CA ASN A 115 -0.31 -6.98 2.73
C ASN A 115 -1.53 -6.21 3.24
N PRO A 116 -2.46 -6.86 3.98
CA PRO A 116 -3.68 -6.22 4.50
C PRO A 116 -3.47 -5.48 5.84
N TYR A 117 -2.25 -5.48 6.38
CA TYR A 117 -1.93 -4.96 7.71
C TYR A 117 -1.15 -3.64 7.67
N LEU A 118 -1.14 -2.92 6.54
CA LEU A 118 -0.51 -1.61 6.45
C LEU A 118 -1.28 -0.59 7.30
N GLY A 119 -0.54 0.18 8.10
CA GLY A 119 -1.13 1.20 8.97
C GLY A 119 -1.67 2.39 8.18
N ALA A 120 -2.72 3.03 8.72
CA ALA A 120 -3.34 4.22 8.14
C ALA A 120 -2.34 5.37 7.89
N GLU A 121 -1.36 5.54 8.80
CA GLU A 121 -0.28 6.52 8.66
C GLU A 121 0.58 6.26 7.41
N THR A 122 1.01 5.02 7.22
CA THR A 122 1.79 4.59 6.06
C THR A 122 1.03 4.81 4.76
N LEU A 123 -0.24 4.39 4.75
CA LEU A 123 -1.14 4.54 3.62
C LEU A 123 -1.43 6.01 3.29
N ALA A 124 -1.47 6.91 4.29
CA ALA A 124 -1.69 8.34 4.06
C ALA A 124 -0.46 9.08 3.52
N ARG A 125 0.75 8.61 3.82
CA ARG A 125 2.01 9.31 3.49
C ARG A 125 2.65 8.85 2.18
N CYS A 126 2.58 7.55 1.91
CA CYS A 126 3.30 6.93 0.79
C CYS A 126 2.37 6.64 -0.38
N HIS A 127 2.86 6.86 -1.60
CA HIS A 127 2.12 6.45 -2.78
C HIS A 127 1.98 4.93 -2.83
N PHE A 128 0.82 4.41 -3.26
CA PHE A 128 0.56 2.96 -3.22
C PHE A 128 1.52 2.14 -4.08
N GLU A 129 2.01 2.72 -5.18
CA GLU A 129 3.04 2.10 -6.03
C GLU A 129 4.33 1.82 -5.25
N THR A 130 4.80 2.81 -4.48
CA THR A 130 5.99 2.69 -3.62
C THR A 130 5.79 1.58 -2.58
N LEU A 131 4.61 1.52 -1.96
CA LEU A 131 4.28 0.48 -0.97
C LEU A 131 4.21 -0.91 -1.62
N LEU A 132 3.59 -1.02 -2.78
CA LEU A 132 3.47 -2.30 -3.50
C LEU A 132 4.83 -2.85 -3.88
N LEU A 133 5.74 -2.00 -4.37
CA LEU A 133 7.11 -2.37 -4.68
C LEU A 133 7.90 -2.76 -3.42
N CYS A 134 7.70 -2.06 -2.30
CA CYS A 134 8.32 -2.40 -1.03
C CYS A 134 7.91 -3.80 -0.55
N GLU A 135 6.63 -4.12 -0.62
CA GLU A 135 6.13 -5.43 -0.22
C GLU A 135 6.59 -6.54 -1.20
N ARG A 136 6.69 -6.24 -2.50
CA ARG A 136 7.29 -7.16 -3.49
C ARG A 136 8.77 -7.41 -3.22
N ALA A 137 9.54 -6.35 -2.93
CA ALA A 137 10.96 -6.45 -2.56
C ALA A 137 11.16 -7.33 -1.32
N LYS A 138 10.34 -7.14 -0.27
CA LYS A 138 10.35 -8.00 0.93
C LYS A 138 10.06 -9.46 0.61
N LYS A 139 9.11 -9.73 -0.29
CA LYS A 139 8.78 -11.09 -0.75
C LYS A 139 9.91 -11.71 -1.57
N GLU A 140 10.51 -10.95 -2.48
CA GLU A 140 11.68 -11.36 -3.28
C GLU A 140 12.85 -11.74 -2.36
N MET A 141 13.21 -10.87 -1.41
CA MET A 141 14.27 -11.15 -0.43
C MET A 141 14.02 -12.46 0.35
N LYS A 142 12.79 -12.66 0.86
CA LYS A 142 12.43 -13.90 1.57
C LYS A 142 12.62 -15.13 0.69
N ASN A 143 12.26 -15.03 -0.59
CA ASN A 143 12.43 -16.12 -1.55
C ASN A 143 13.90 -16.41 -1.83
N LEU A 144 14.73 -15.38 -2.04
CA LEU A 144 16.17 -15.52 -2.26
C LEU A 144 16.88 -16.16 -1.06
N VAL A 145 16.56 -15.72 0.16
CA VAL A 145 17.10 -16.31 1.40
C VAL A 145 16.68 -17.78 1.55
N LYS A 146 15.44 -18.12 1.18
CA LYS A 146 14.96 -19.51 1.21
C LYS A 146 15.66 -20.38 0.17
N GLN A 147 15.87 -19.88 -1.05
CA GLN A 147 16.61 -20.57 -2.11
C GLN A 147 18.04 -20.88 -1.67
N ALA A 148 18.73 -19.91 -1.08
CA ALA A 148 20.07 -20.06 -0.56
C ALA A 148 20.21 -21.19 0.48
N ARG A 149 19.30 -21.19 1.46
CA ARG A 149 19.24 -22.24 2.51
C ARG A 149 18.98 -23.63 1.91
N ASN A 150 18.12 -23.72 0.91
CA ASN A 150 17.82 -24.99 0.24
C ASN A 150 19.01 -25.51 -0.58
N SER A 151 19.74 -24.61 -1.25
CA SER A 151 20.95 -24.96 -2.00
C SER A 151 22.09 -25.45 -1.09
N GLN A 152 22.25 -24.84 0.10
CA GLN A 152 23.22 -25.31 1.09
C GLN A 152 22.86 -26.71 1.65
N ARG A 153 21.59 -26.96 1.95
CA ARG A 153 21.13 -28.28 2.43
C ARG A 153 21.34 -29.40 1.39
N LYS A 154 21.15 -29.11 0.10
CA LYS A 154 21.43 -30.08 -0.98
C LYS A 154 22.92 -30.38 -1.15
N LYS A 155 23.80 -29.40 -0.91
CA LYS A 155 25.26 -29.63 -0.91
C LYS A 155 25.71 -30.46 0.31
N GLY A 156 25.09 -30.28 1.48
CA GLY A 156 25.42 -31.03 2.69
C GLY A 156 24.95 -32.49 2.73
N ALA A 157 23.98 -32.88 1.88
CA ALA A 157 23.42 -34.24 1.86
C ALA A 157 24.14 -35.21 0.90
N GLY A 158 25.19 -34.77 0.19
CA GLY A 158 25.77 -35.51 -0.93
C GLY A 158 27.30 -35.65 -0.97
N SER A 159 28.04 -35.31 0.09
CA SER A 159 29.51 -35.41 0.04
C SER A 159 30.15 -35.61 1.41
N GLU A 160 30.35 -36.89 1.76
CA GLU A 160 31.57 -37.29 2.47
C GLU A 160 32.73 -37.13 1.49
N LYS A 161 33.46 -36.02 1.58
CA LYS A 161 34.92 -35.94 1.39
C LYS A 161 35.39 -34.52 1.69
N GLU A 162 36.47 -34.50 2.45
CA GLU A 162 37.19 -33.36 3.01
C GLU A 162 37.32 -32.18 2.03
N PHE A 163 36.84 -31.00 2.44
CA PHE A 163 37.46 -29.74 2.06
C PHE A 163 37.39 -28.76 3.23
N VAL A 164 38.57 -28.32 3.66
CA VAL A 164 38.82 -27.24 4.59
C VAL A 164 38.47 -25.92 3.88
N GLY A 165 37.61 -25.13 4.50
CA GLY A 165 37.49 -23.68 4.29
C GLY A 165 36.81 -23.23 2.99
N ASP A 166 35.50 -23.00 3.05
CA ASP A 166 34.98 -21.64 2.85
C ASP A 166 33.52 -21.59 3.36
N GLY A 167 33.25 -20.63 4.25
CA GLY A 167 32.04 -20.58 5.04
C GLY A 167 30.84 -20.12 4.22
N GLY A 168 30.19 -21.02 3.48
CA GLY A 168 28.77 -20.90 3.12
C GLY A 168 28.30 -19.55 2.55
N SER A 169 29.13 -18.82 1.80
CA SER A 169 28.76 -17.54 1.20
C SER A 169 27.73 -17.71 0.09
N LEU A 170 26.81 -16.76 -0.02
CA LEU A 170 25.86 -16.71 -1.13
C LEU A 170 26.64 -16.37 -2.42
N PRO A 171 26.14 -16.73 -3.62
CA PRO A 171 26.70 -16.20 -4.86
C PRO A 171 26.71 -14.66 -4.82
N ASP A 172 27.83 -14.02 -5.17
CA ASP A 172 28.01 -12.55 -5.17
C ASP A 172 26.85 -11.78 -5.84
N SER A 173 26.19 -12.37 -6.84
CA SER A 173 25.04 -11.76 -7.53
C SER A 173 23.77 -11.73 -6.67
N LEU A 174 23.56 -12.73 -5.81
CA LEU A 174 22.43 -12.80 -4.89
C LEU A 174 22.63 -11.88 -3.68
N GLU A 175 23.86 -11.79 -3.15
CA GLU A 175 24.18 -10.86 -2.05
C GLU A 175 23.93 -9.42 -2.48
N LYS A 176 24.49 -9.01 -3.62
CA LYS A 176 24.26 -7.68 -4.20
C LYS A 176 22.78 -7.37 -4.40
N ARG A 177 21.99 -8.35 -4.86
CA ARG A 177 20.54 -8.17 -5.03
C ARG A 177 19.82 -8.00 -3.70
N ILE A 178 20.17 -8.78 -2.68
CA ILE A 178 19.58 -8.66 -1.34
C ILE A 178 19.91 -7.29 -0.73
N GLU A 179 21.16 -6.84 -0.84
CA GLU A 179 21.60 -5.52 -0.35
C GLU A 179 20.85 -4.37 -1.03
N GLN A 180 20.65 -4.46 -2.35
CA GLN A 180 19.86 -3.47 -3.09
C GLN A 180 18.41 -3.40 -2.58
N LEU A 181 17.77 -4.56 -2.40
CA LEU A 181 16.39 -4.63 -1.89
C LEU A 181 16.30 -4.13 -0.45
N GLN A 182 17.29 -4.44 0.40
CA GLN A 182 17.39 -3.91 1.76
C GLN A 182 17.51 -2.39 1.78
N SER A 183 18.39 -1.83 0.95
CA SER A 183 18.57 -0.39 0.82
C SER A 183 17.26 0.30 0.39
N PHE A 184 16.53 -0.28 -0.56
CA PHE A 184 15.23 0.24 -0.99
C PHE A 184 14.21 0.22 0.14
N VAL A 185 14.05 -0.91 0.84
CA VAL A 185 13.10 -1.03 1.97
C VAL A 185 13.44 -0.04 3.08
N ALA A 186 14.73 0.11 3.42
CA ALA A 186 15.19 1.07 4.42
C ALA A 186 14.81 2.51 4.04
N ARG A 187 15.02 2.91 2.79
CA ARG A 187 14.63 4.24 2.30
C ARG A 187 13.13 4.48 2.38
N VAL A 188 12.30 3.47 2.14
CA VAL A 188 10.83 3.57 2.30
C VAL A 188 10.47 3.73 3.78
N ASP A 189 11.09 2.95 4.66
CA ASP A 189 10.86 3.03 6.11
C ASP A 189 11.27 4.41 6.68
N ASP A 190 12.34 5.01 6.17
CA ASP A 190 12.77 6.36 6.56
C ASP A 190 11.75 7.44 6.17
N ILE A 191 11.09 7.30 5.00
CA ILE A 191 10.01 8.20 4.59
C ILE A 191 8.79 8.06 5.52
N VAL A 192 8.46 6.83 5.93
CA VAL A 192 7.34 6.58 6.85
C VAL A 192 7.63 7.20 8.21
N LYS A 193 8.89 7.18 8.67
CA LYS A 193 9.31 7.70 9.98
C LYS A 193 9.58 9.20 10.02
N SER A 194 9.91 9.83 8.90
CA SER A 194 10.21 11.26 8.85
C SER A 194 8.95 12.10 9.11
N HIS A 195 9.07 13.04 10.05
CA HIS A 195 7.99 13.87 10.63
C HIS A 195 7.45 14.94 9.69
#